data_AF-A0A7K2XJ23-F1
#
_entry.id   AF-A0A7K2XJ23-F1
#
_cell.length_a   1.000
_cell.length_b   1.000
_cell.length_c   1.000
_cell.angle_alpha   90.00
_cell.angle_beta   90.00
_cell.angle_gamma   90.00
#
_symmetry.space_group_name_H-M   'P 1'
#
loop_
_entity.id
_entity.type
_entity.pdbx_description
1 polymer ?
#
loop_
_entity_poly.entity_id
_entity_poly.type
_entity_poly.pdbx_seq_one_letter_code
_entity_poly.pdbx_strand_id
1 'polypeptide(L)'
;AVVAAALDRVGLTALAGRSWRALSGGERQRAHIARALAQQPYGLLLDEPTNHLDVRHQLELMELLTGAGRTVLVALHDLSLAARHCDRLLLLHHGRQVASGTPAEVLTADRLAEVFEVDAALTTDALGHPAVAYRGPLGTRTATPLP
;
A
#
# COMPACT_ATOMS: atom_id res chain seq x y z
N ALA A 1 18.06 -22.96 -7.54
CA ALA A 1 18.69 -21.78 -6.89
C ALA A 1 17.72 -20.60 -6.78
N VAL A 2 17.29 -20.00 -7.88
CA VAL A 2 16.46 -18.77 -7.88
C VAL A 2 15.10 -18.93 -7.19
N VAL A 3 14.37 -20.01 -7.47
CA VAL A 3 13.07 -20.28 -6.84
C VAL A 3 13.19 -20.41 -5.31
N ALA A 4 14.21 -21.11 -4.83
CA ALA A 4 14.44 -21.27 -3.39
C ALA A 4 14.73 -19.92 -2.71
N ALA A 5 15.58 -19.08 -3.32
CA ALA A 5 15.86 -17.74 -2.81
C ALA A 5 14.61 -16.83 -2.82
N ALA A 6 13.75 -16.97 -3.82
CA ALA A 6 12.50 -16.23 -3.87
C ALA A 6 11.50 -16.68 -2.79
N LEU A 7 11.39 -17.98 -2.53
CA LEU A 7 10.57 -18.51 -1.43
C LEU A 7 11.08 -18.08 -0.06
N ASP A 8 12.40 -18.02 0.11
CA ASP A 8 13.04 -17.58 1.34
C ASP A 8 12.72 -16.12 1.66
N ARG A 9 12.86 -15.22 0.67
CA ARG A 9 12.51 -13.79 0.77
C ARG A 9 11.07 -13.52 1.18
N VAL A 10 10.16 -14.45 0.94
CA VAL A 10 8.73 -14.31 1.28
C VAL A 10 8.31 -15.22 2.44
N GLY A 11 9.25 -15.88 3.11
CA GLY A 11 8.98 -16.75 4.26
C GLY A 11 8.19 -18.02 3.93
N LEU A 12 8.27 -18.54 2.69
CA LEU A 12 7.53 -19.72 2.23
C LEU A 12 8.39 -20.97 2.02
N THR A 13 9.66 -20.96 2.44
CA THR A 13 10.59 -22.08 2.25
C THR A 13 10.02 -23.41 2.77
N ALA A 14 9.41 -23.41 3.95
CA ALA A 14 8.80 -24.60 4.56
C ALA A 14 7.57 -25.13 3.80
N LEU A 15 6.99 -24.32 2.90
CA LEU A 15 5.76 -24.63 2.16
C LEU A 15 6.04 -24.97 0.68
N ALA A 16 7.31 -25.08 0.27
CA ALA A 16 7.71 -25.27 -1.12
C ALA A 16 7.05 -26.49 -1.81
N GLY A 17 6.81 -27.57 -1.06
CA GLY A 17 6.17 -28.79 -1.57
C GLY A 17 4.64 -28.83 -1.42
N ARG A 18 4.04 -27.81 -0.80
CA ARG A 18 2.60 -27.80 -0.50
C ARG A 18 1.80 -27.38 -1.74
N SER A 19 0.65 -28.01 -1.97
CA SER A 19 -0.27 -27.60 -3.02
C SER A 19 -0.71 -26.14 -2.82
N TRP A 20 -0.64 -25.33 -3.88
CA TRP A 20 -1.06 -23.93 -3.85
C TRP A 20 -2.50 -23.75 -3.36
N ARG A 21 -3.40 -24.69 -3.71
CA ARG A 21 -4.80 -24.66 -3.26
C ARG A 21 -4.95 -24.84 -1.75
N ALA A 22 -3.98 -25.48 -1.09
CA ALA A 22 -3.99 -25.72 0.34
C ALA A 22 -3.34 -24.58 1.16
N LEU A 23 -2.86 -23.52 0.49
CA LEU A 23 -2.33 -22.32 1.12
C LEU A 23 -3.45 -21.38 1.56
N SER A 24 -3.24 -20.63 2.65
CA SER A 24 -4.09 -19.52 3.07
C SER A 24 -4.07 -18.37 2.06
N GLY A 25 -4.97 -17.39 2.19
CA GLY A 25 -4.99 -16.22 1.29
C GLY A 25 -3.65 -15.46 1.26
N GLY A 26 -3.12 -15.11 2.43
CA GLY A 26 -1.82 -14.44 2.55
C GLY A 26 -0.65 -15.28 2.04
N GLU A 27 -0.66 -16.60 2.26
CA GLU A 27 0.35 -17.50 1.71
C GLU A 27 0.30 -17.57 0.18
N ARG A 28 -0.91 -17.64 -0.42
CA ARG A 28 -1.08 -17.61 -1.88
C ARG A 28 -0.53 -16.32 -2.47
N GLN A 29 -0.77 -15.21 -1.79
CA GLN A 29 -0.26 -13.93 -2.23
C GLN A 29 1.26 -13.82 -2.14
N ARG A 30 1.86 -14.24 -1.02
CA ARG A 30 3.33 -14.36 -0.90
C ARG A 30 3.92 -15.34 -1.91
N ALA A 31 3.17 -16.36 -2.33
CA ALA A 31 3.60 -17.26 -3.41
C ALA A 31 3.59 -16.56 -4.78
N HIS A 32 2.61 -15.69 -5.07
CA HIS A 32 2.60 -14.85 -6.27
C HIS A 32 3.76 -13.84 -6.27
N ILE A 33 3.96 -13.19 -5.12
CA ILE A 33 5.23 -12.73 -4.54
C ILE A 33 6.52 -13.31 -5.11
N ALA A 34 6.88 -14.45 -4.51
CA ALA A 34 8.03 -15.25 -4.86
C ALA A 34 8.07 -15.59 -6.34
N ARG A 35 6.94 -15.94 -6.96
CA ARG A 35 6.89 -16.25 -8.40
C ARG A 35 7.35 -15.05 -9.24
N ALA A 36 6.88 -13.84 -8.94
CA ALA A 36 7.31 -12.64 -9.65
C ALA A 36 8.80 -12.36 -9.40
N LEU A 37 9.27 -12.46 -8.15
CA LEU A 37 10.68 -12.26 -7.81
C LEU A 37 11.62 -13.30 -8.43
N ALA A 38 11.15 -14.55 -8.58
CA ALA A 38 11.91 -15.62 -9.21
C ALA A 38 12.18 -15.38 -10.70
N GLN A 39 11.40 -14.51 -11.36
CA GLN A 39 11.67 -14.06 -12.73
C GLN A 39 12.82 -13.04 -12.80
N GLN A 40 13.36 -12.63 -11.65
CA GLN A 40 14.43 -11.63 -11.53
C GLN A 40 14.10 -10.32 -12.26
N PRO A 41 12.91 -9.73 -12.06
CA PRO A 41 12.48 -8.58 -12.81
C PRO A 41 13.27 -7.33 -12.43
N TYR A 42 13.33 -6.36 -13.34
CA TYR A 42 13.88 -5.03 -13.06
C TYR A 42 13.03 -4.26 -12.03
N GLY A 43 11.72 -4.48 -12.04
CA GLY A 43 10.77 -3.90 -11.09
C GLY A 43 9.47 -4.70 -10.97
N LEU A 44 8.64 -4.35 -10.00
CA LEU A 44 7.34 -4.94 -9.74
C LEU A 44 6.24 -3.91 -9.98
N LEU A 45 5.16 -4.34 -10.63
CA LEU A 45 3.92 -3.57 -10.75
C LEU A 45 2.80 -4.37 -10.07
N LEU A 46 2.15 -3.77 -9.08
CA LEU A 46 1.06 -4.39 -8.35
C LEU A 46 -0.16 -3.49 -8.35
N ASP A 47 -1.30 -4.06 -8.71
CA ASP A 47 -2.59 -3.39 -8.65
C ASP A 47 -3.33 -3.86 -7.39
N GLU A 48 -3.59 -2.92 -6.49
CA GLU A 48 -4.29 -3.15 -5.21
C GLU A 48 -3.91 -4.44 -4.47
N PRO A 49 -2.62 -4.71 -4.21
CA PRO A 49 -2.22 -5.99 -3.67
C PRO A 49 -2.69 -6.17 -2.21
N THR A 50 -3.11 -5.11 -1.53
CA THR A 50 -3.58 -5.17 -0.14
C THR A 50 -5.06 -5.52 0.00
N ASN A 51 -5.79 -5.64 -1.12
CA ASN A 51 -7.21 -5.91 -1.10
C ASN A 51 -7.50 -7.32 -0.55
N HIS A 52 -8.61 -7.48 0.18
CA HIS A 52 -9.02 -8.72 0.85
C HIS A 52 -8.04 -9.27 1.91
N LEU A 53 -7.02 -8.52 2.31
CA LEU A 53 -6.12 -8.85 3.42
C LEU A 53 -6.55 -8.15 4.70
N ASP A 54 -6.35 -8.82 5.84
CA ASP A 54 -6.42 -8.14 7.13
C ASP A 54 -5.21 -7.22 7.35
N VAL A 55 -5.32 -6.34 8.34
CA VAL A 55 -4.31 -5.31 8.65
C VAL A 55 -2.91 -5.90 8.84
N ARG A 56 -2.80 -7.06 9.50
CA ARG A 56 -1.50 -7.71 9.73
C ARG A 56 -0.88 -8.14 8.41
N HIS A 57 -1.62 -8.84 7.57
CA HIS A 57 -1.11 -9.34 6.29
C HIS A 57 -0.81 -8.20 5.31
N GLN A 58 -1.56 -7.08 5.36
CA GLN A 58 -1.25 -5.88 4.57
C GLN A 58 0.12 -5.30 4.96
N LEU A 59 0.39 -5.16 6.26
CA LEU A 59 1.68 -4.66 6.75
C LEU A 59 2.83 -5.60 6.37
N GLU A 60 2.69 -6.91 6.62
CA GLU A 60 3.71 -7.91 6.23
C GLU A 60 4.02 -7.87 4.73
N LEU A 61 2.98 -7.67 3.90
CA LEU A 61 3.13 -7.52 2.46
C LEU A 61 3.91 -6.25 2.09
N MET A 62 3.58 -5.11 2.68
CA MET A 62 4.27 -3.86 2.38
C MET A 62 5.73 -3.87 2.84
N GLU A 63 6.02 -4.48 3.98
CA GLU A 63 7.40 -4.73 4.45
C GLU A 63 8.19 -5.61 3.48
N LEU A 64 7.55 -6.66 2.92
CA LEU A 64 8.16 -7.51 1.91
C LEU A 64 8.45 -6.75 0.61
N LEU A 65 7.51 -5.92 0.16
CA LEU A 65 7.67 -5.11 -1.06
C LEU A 65 8.77 -4.06 -0.92
N THR A 66 8.80 -3.34 0.21
CA THR A 66 9.84 -2.35 0.52
C THR A 66 11.22 -3.01 0.67
N GLY A 67 11.28 -4.21 1.24
CA GLY A 67 12.51 -5.02 1.35
C GLY A 67 12.93 -5.76 0.08
N ALA A 68 12.19 -5.65 -1.04
CA ALA A 68 12.44 -6.46 -2.23
C ALA A 68 13.73 -6.10 -2.98
N GLY A 69 14.33 -4.92 -2.72
CA GLY A 69 15.54 -4.45 -3.40
C GLY A 69 15.34 -4.23 -4.92
N ARG A 70 14.11 -3.93 -5.33
CA ARG A 70 13.69 -3.66 -6.71
C ARG A 70 12.80 -2.42 -6.71
N THR A 71 12.67 -1.75 -7.86
CA THR A 71 11.65 -0.71 -8.01
C THR A 71 10.26 -1.34 -7.92
N VAL A 72 9.41 -0.83 -7.03
CA VAL A 72 8.03 -1.29 -6.87
C VAL A 72 7.09 -0.13 -7.17
N LEU A 73 6.18 -0.34 -8.12
CA LEU A 73 5.03 0.52 -8.38
C LEU A 73 3.79 -0.21 -7.88
N VAL A 74 3.08 0.41 -6.95
CA VAL A 74 1.88 -0.18 -6.34
C VAL A 74 0.74 0.82 -6.34
N ALA A 75 -0.44 0.37 -6.75
CA ALA A 75 -1.68 1.12 -6.57
C ALA A 75 -2.27 0.78 -5.20
N LEU A 76 -2.52 1.82 -4.38
CA LEU A 76 -3.06 1.70 -3.02
C LEU A 76 -4.22 2.67 -2.83
N HIS A 77 -5.27 2.20 -2.14
CA HIS A 77 -6.38 3.05 -1.71
C HIS A 77 -6.23 3.56 -0.28
N ASP A 78 -5.39 2.91 0.52
CA ASP A 78 -5.10 3.33 1.89
C ASP A 78 -3.95 4.36 1.90
N LEU A 79 -4.29 5.62 2.15
CA LEU A 79 -3.34 6.73 2.19
C LEU A 79 -2.34 6.62 3.34
N SER A 80 -2.74 6.05 4.48
CA SER A 80 -1.85 5.87 5.63
C SER A 80 -0.80 4.81 5.33
N LEU A 81 -1.21 3.71 4.67
CA LEU A 81 -0.29 2.68 4.22
C LEU A 81 0.68 3.20 3.16
N ALA A 82 0.16 3.98 2.21
CA ALA A 82 0.99 4.64 1.18
C ALA A 82 1.99 5.62 1.81
N ALA A 83 1.55 6.45 2.77
CA ALA A 83 2.40 7.42 3.44
C ALA A 83 3.56 6.79 4.23
N ARG A 84 3.32 5.60 4.80
CA ARG A 84 4.28 4.87 5.62
C ARG A 84 5.31 4.08 4.82
N HIS A 85 4.90 3.49 3.69
CA HIS A 85 5.72 2.50 2.99
C HIS A 85 6.23 2.96 1.62
N CYS A 86 5.70 4.05 1.04
CA CYS A 86 6.14 4.53 -0.26
C CYS A 86 7.12 5.69 -0.12
N ASP A 87 8.26 5.59 -0.83
CA ASP A 87 9.23 6.68 -0.92
C ASP A 87 8.65 7.90 -1.67
N ARG A 88 7.78 7.63 -2.64
CA ARG A 88 7.11 8.62 -3.48
C ARG A 88 5.68 8.23 -3.79
N LEU A 89 4.82 9.24 -3.90
CA LEU A 89 3.43 9.09 -4.31
C LEU A 89 3.20 9.75 -5.67
N LEU A 90 2.28 9.16 -6.44
CA LEU A 90 1.70 9.73 -7.65
C LEU A 90 0.19 9.79 -7.45
N LEU A 91 -0.33 10.99 -7.22
CA LEU A 91 -1.76 11.20 -7.02
C LEU A 91 -2.42 11.43 -8.39
N LEU A 92 -3.40 10.58 -8.71
CA LEU A 92 -4.16 10.63 -9.95
C LEU A 92 -5.62 11.01 -9.67
N HIS A 93 -6.19 11.84 -10.54
CA HIS A 93 -7.61 12.20 -10.51
C HIS A 93 -8.12 12.31 -11.96
N HIS A 94 -9.23 11.63 -12.28
CA HIS A 94 -9.78 11.53 -13.64
C HIS A 94 -8.74 11.20 -14.73
N GLY A 95 -7.83 10.26 -14.44
CA GLY A 95 -6.78 9.82 -15.36
C GLY A 95 -5.65 10.82 -15.58
N ARG A 96 -5.58 11.91 -14.80
CA ARG A 96 -4.52 12.91 -14.86
C ARG A 96 -3.71 12.94 -13.57
N GLN A 97 -2.41 13.23 -13.69
CA GLN A 97 -1.57 13.50 -12.53
C GLN A 97 -1.95 14.85 -11.90
N VAL A 98 -2.31 14.81 -10.62
CA VAL A 98 -2.55 16.00 -9.78
C VAL A 98 -1.27 16.39 -9.05
N ALA A 99 -0.55 15.42 -8.49
CA ALA A 99 0.69 15.66 -7.75
C ALA A 99 1.63 14.45 -7.82
N SER A 100 2.93 14.72 -7.70
CA SER A 100 3.95 13.69 -7.52
C SER A 100 5.09 14.22 -6.67
N GLY A 101 5.55 13.41 -5.71
CA GLY A 101 6.55 13.84 -4.72
C GLY A 101 6.65 12.83 -3.58
N THR A 102 7.27 13.25 -2.48
CA THR A 102 7.23 12.51 -1.21
C THR A 102 5.81 12.48 -0.64
N PRO A 103 5.50 11.55 0.27
CA PRO A 103 4.20 11.54 0.95
C PRO A 103 3.81 12.89 1.57
N ALA A 104 4.75 13.59 2.22
CA ALA A 104 4.48 14.89 2.85
C ALA A 104 4.20 16.00 1.83
N GLU A 105 4.82 15.96 0.65
CA GLU A 105 4.57 16.93 -0.42
C GLU A 105 3.24 16.67 -1.14
N VAL A 106 2.80 15.42 -1.23
CA VAL A 106 1.61 15.00 -2.00
C VAL A 106 0.35 15.00 -1.14
N LEU A 107 0.43 14.52 0.09
CA LEU A 107 -0.73 14.41 0.98
C LEU A 107 -0.95 15.74 1.70
N THR A 108 -1.88 16.54 1.19
CA THR A 108 -2.26 17.85 1.74
C THR A 108 -3.77 17.94 1.84
N ALA A 109 -4.32 18.63 2.85
CA ALA A 109 -5.76 18.69 3.10
C ALA A 109 -6.54 19.15 1.85
N ASP A 110 -6.06 20.18 1.16
CA ASP A 110 -6.68 20.71 -0.06
C ASP A 110 -6.74 19.66 -1.19
N ARG A 111 -5.70 18.84 -1.35
CA ARG A 111 -5.68 17.78 -2.38
C ARG A 111 -6.55 16.60 -1.99
N LEU A 112 -6.66 16.28 -0.70
CA LEU A 112 -7.57 15.24 -0.24
C LEU A 112 -9.03 15.67 -0.43
N ALA A 113 -9.31 16.96 -0.21
CA ALA A 113 -10.59 17.57 -0.51
C ALA A 113 -10.91 17.53 -2.02
N GLU A 114 -9.95 17.89 -2.88
CA GLU A 114 -10.14 17.91 -4.33
C GLU A 114 -10.27 16.50 -4.93
N VAL A 115 -9.40 15.56 -4.56
CA VAL A 115 -9.27 14.27 -5.25
C VAL A 115 -10.18 13.19 -4.67
N PHE A 116 -10.36 13.19 -3.35
CA PHE A 116 -11.14 12.17 -2.63
C PHE A 116 -12.46 12.70 -2.07
N GLU A 117 -12.75 14.00 -2.21
CA GLU A 117 -13.97 14.64 -1.72
C GLU A 117 -14.18 14.45 -0.20
N VAL A 118 -13.09 14.55 0.58
CA VAL A 118 -13.12 14.37 2.06
C VAL A 118 -12.53 15.56 2.81
N ASP A 119 -13.12 15.86 3.98
CA ASP A 119 -12.49 16.70 5.00
C ASP A 119 -11.52 15.83 5.80
N ALA A 120 -10.23 16.16 5.72
CA ALA A 120 -9.17 15.43 6.39
C ALA A 120 -8.19 16.40 7.04
N ALA A 121 -7.74 16.05 8.24
CA ALA A 121 -6.60 16.68 8.88
C ALA A 121 -5.36 15.83 8.67
N LEU A 122 -4.23 16.48 8.41
CA LEU A 122 -2.93 15.81 8.39
C LEU A 122 -2.15 16.13 9.64
N THR A 123 -1.59 15.10 10.25
CA THR A 123 -0.60 15.18 11.31
C THR A 123 0.63 14.40 10.90
N THR A 124 1.64 14.37 11.76
CA THR A 124 2.80 13.49 11.62
C THR A 124 2.72 12.42 12.70
N ASP A 125 2.92 11.16 12.32
CA ASP A 125 2.97 10.06 13.27
C ASP A 125 4.30 10.04 14.06
N ALA A 126 4.40 9.11 15.02
CA ALA A 126 5.61 8.96 15.85
C ALA A 126 6.86 8.52 15.06
N LEU A 127 6.70 8.09 13.82
CA LEU A 127 7.75 7.63 12.92
C LEU A 127 8.14 8.69 11.87
N GLY A 128 7.48 9.85 11.87
CA GLY A 128 7.76 10.94 10.94
C GLY A 128 6.97 10.89 9.62
N HIS A 129 6.02 9.98 9.48
CA HIS A 129 5.19 9.88 8.28
C HIS A 129 3.91 10.73 8.40
N PRO A 130 3.37 11.24 7.27
CA PRO A 130 2.05 11.85 7.27
C PRO A 130 0.98 10.87 7.74
N ALA A 131 0.16 11.31 8.70
CA ALA A 131 -1.01 10.59 9.17
C ALA A 131 -2.28 11.34 8.76
N VAL A 132 -3.20 10.63 8.11
CA VAL A 132 -4.46 11.20 7.61
C VAL A 132 -5.59 10.86 8.57
N ALA A 133 -6.19 11.89 9.17
CA ALA A 133 -7.37 11.76 10.01
C ALA A 133 -8.61 12.26 9.24
N TYR A 134 -9.44 11.34 8.78
CA TYR A 134 -10.69 11.65 8.08
C TYR A 134 -11.77 12.13 9.06
N ARG A 135 -12.43 13.24 8.73
CA ARG A 135 -13.56 13.80 9.47
C ARG A 135 -14.90 13.48 8.83
N GLY A 136 -14.93 13.27 7.52
CA GLY A 136 -16.12 12.88 6.76
C GLY A 136 -16.05 13.34 5.29
N PRO A 137 -17.04 12.97 4.46
CA PRO A 137 -17.13 13.45 3.10
C PRO A 137 -17.48 14.94 3.03
N LEU A 138 -16.96 15.64 2.03
CA LEU A 138 -17.30 17.03 1.75
C LEU A 138 -18.73 17.08 1.21
N GLY A 139 -19.63 17.72 1.96
CA GLY A 139 -21.04 17.89 1.58
C GLY A 139 -22.07 17.35 2.58
N THR A 140 -21.67 16.56 3.59
CA THR A 140 -22.61 16.03 4.61
C THR A 140 -22.73 16.88 5.88
N ARG A 141 -22.31 18.15 5.87
CA ARG A 141 -22.48 19.06 7.02
C ARG A 141 -23.93 19.57 7.14
N THR A 142 -24.81 18.72 7.62
CA THR A 142 -25.99 19.12 8.41
C THR A 142 -25.93 18.43 9.77
N ALA A 143 -25.21 19.04 10.72
CA ALA A 143 -25.50 18.86 12.15
C ALA A 143 -24.79 19.95 12.95
N THR A 144 -25.63 20.74 13.59
CA THR A 144 -25.43 21.76 14.63
C THR A 144 -24.27 21.46 15.59
N PRO A 145 -23.51 22.46 16.08
CA PRO A 145 -22.60 22.24 17.20
C PRO A 145 -23.43 21.77 18.41
N LEU A 146 -22.98 20.70 19.09
CA LEU A 146 -23.51 20.33 20.40
C LEU A 146 -23.29 21.50 21.40
N PRO A 147 -24.23 21.72 22.34
CA PRO A 147 -24.27 22.88 23.22
C PRO A 147 -23.09 22.98 24.18
#